data_AF-A0A353CRA9-F1
#
_entry.id   AF-A0A353CRA9-F1
#
_cell.length_a   1.000
_cell.length_b   1.000
_cell.length_c   1.000
_cell.angle_alpha   90.00
_cell.angle_beta   90.00
_cell.angle_gamma   90.00
#
_symmetry.space_group_name_H-M   'P 1'
#
loop_
_entity.id
_entity.type
_entity.pdbx_description
1 polymer ?
#
loop_
_entity_poly.entity_id
_entity_poly.type
_entity_poly.pdbx_seq_one_letter_code
_entity_poly.pdbx_strand_id
1 'polypeptide(L)' 'GDGAAWVFVPAGDTARRVPVKTGIATADFTQVDGVKEGDEVITFGLYGLKDGSKIKAQN' A
#
# COMPACT_ATOMS: atom_id res chain seq x y z
N GLY A 1 11.60 -15.23 -5.56
CA GLY A 1 10.49 -15.88 -4.86
C GLY A 1 9.31 -14.97 -5.04
N ASP A 2 8.63 -15.11 -6.17
CA ASP A 2 8.06 -13.96 -6.88
C ASP A 2 6.61 -13.75 -6.47
N GLY A 3 6.39 -13.48 -5.19
CA GLY A 3 5.14 -12.90 -4.75
C GLY A 3 4.97 -11.54 -5.43
N ALA A 4 3.86 -11.34 -6.15
CA ALA A 4 3.54 -10.04 -6.74
C ALA A 4 3.64 -8.95 -5.67
N ALA A 5 4.21 -7.77 -6.01
CA ALA A 5 4.26 -6.65 -5.05
C ALA A 5 2.86 -6.09 -4.81
N TRP A 6 2.63 -5.52 -3.63
CA TRP A 6 1.38 -4.85 -3.29
C TRP A 6 1.61 -3.66 -2.37
N VAL A 7 0.65 -2.73 -2.39
CA VAL A 7 0.50 -1.68 -1.38
C VAL A 7 -0.84 -1.86 -0.67
N PHE A 8 -1.02 -1.13 0.42
CA PHE A 8 -2.32 -0.98 1.05
C PHE A 8 -2.82 0.44 0.87
N VAL A 9 -4.10 0.56 0.53
CA VAL A 9 -4.81 1.84 0.44
C VAL A 9 -5.99 1.84 1.42
N PRO A 10 -6.34 2.99 2.02
CA PRO A 10 -7.55 3.09 2.82
C PRO A 10 -8.81 2.80 1.99
N ALA A 11 -9.76 2.08 2.59
CA ALA A 11 -11.09 1.82 2.07
C ALA A 11 -12.08 1.93 3.23
N GLY A 12 -12.46 3.17 3.57
CA GLY A 12 -13.24 3.44 4.78
C GLY A 12 -12.41 3.18 6.05
N ASP A 13 -12.89 2.31 6.94
CA ASP A 13 -12.20 1.89 8.15
C ASP A 13 -11.35 0.62 7.96
N THR A 14 -11.09 0.23 6.70
CA THR A 14 -10.30 -0.97 6.35
C THR A 14 -9.15 -0.66 5.40
N ALA A 15 -8.15 -1.54 5.38
CA ALA A 15 -7.08 -1.54 4.38
C ALA A 15 -7.43 -2.48 3.22
N ARG A 16 -7.33 -1.98 1.99
CA ARG A 16 -7.45 -2.78 0.76
C ARG A 16 -6.08 -3.06 0.19
N ARG A 17 -5.78 -4.32 -0.10
CA ARG A 17 -4.53 -4.71 -0.79
C ARG A 17 -4.67 -4.45 -2.29
N VAL A 18 -3.72 -3.73 -2.85
CA VAL A 18 -3.67 -3.42 -4.29
C VAL A 18 -2.40 -4.01 -4.87
N PRO A 19 -2.49 -4.94 -5.84
CA PRO A 19 -1.30 -5.42 -6.53
C PRO A 19 -0.69 -4.28 -7.34
N VAL A 20 0.63 -4.15 -7.28
CA VAL A 20 1.39 -3.13 -8.01
C VAL A 20 2.58 -3.74 -8.70
N LYS A 21 3.10 -3.03 -9.70
CA LYS A 21 4.44 -3.26 -10.22
C LYS A 21 5.39 -2.26 -9.58
N THR A 22 6.58 -2.71 -9.19
CA THR A 22 7.64 -1.84 -8.68
C THR A 22 8.60 -1.46 -9.80
N GLY A 23 9.04 -0.20 -9.82
CA GLY A 23 10.06 0.33 -10.72
C GLY A 23 11.37 0.63 -9.97
N ILE A 24 11.95 1.80 -10.24
CA ILE A 24 13.18 2.27 -9.61
C ILE A 24 13.00 2.35 -8.09
N ALA A 25 13.98 1.85 -7.34
CA ALA A 25 14.03 1.96 -5.89
C ALA A 25 15.31 2.70 -5.46
N THR A 26 15.17 3.61 -4.49
CA THR A 26 16.25 4.29 -3.78
C THR A 26 16.20 3.90 -2.30
N ALA A 27 17.08 4.49 -1.47
CA ALA A 27 17.03 4.30 -0.03
C ALA A 27 15.70 4.78 0.59
N ASP A 28 15.08 5.80 -0.02
CA ASP A 28 13.93 6.49 0.55
C ASP A 28 12.61 6.15 -0.14
N PHE A 29 12.64 5.76 -1.42
CA PHE A 29 11.44 5.61 -2.24
C PHE A 29 11.49 4.38 -3.14
N THR A 30 10.31 3.84 -3.46
CA THR A 30 10.12 2.84 -4.51
C THR A 30 9.04 3.33 -5.45
N GLN A 31 9.35 3.39 -6.75
CA GLN A 31 8.37 3.70 -7.78
C GLN A 31 7.34 2.57 -7.87
N VAL A 32 6.06 2.91 -7.95
CA VAL A 32 4.96 1.95 -8.11
C VAL A 32 4.05 2.32 -9.26
N ASP A 33 3.53 1.32 -9.94
CA ASP A 33 2.46 1.40 -10.94
C ASP A 33 1.30 0.48 -10.51
N GLY A 34 0.06 0.99 -10.56
CA GLY A 34 -1.14 0.27 -10.12
C GLY A 34 -2.02 1.02 -9.11
N VAL A 35 -1.67 2.25 -8.72
CA VAL A 35 -2.50 3.17 -7.93
C VAL A 35 -2.83 4.41 -8.74
N LYS A 36 -3.95 5.07 -8.43
CA LYS A 36 -4.39 6.27 -9.17
C LYS A 36 -3.84 7.54 -8.53
N GLU A 37 -3.73 8.59 -9.34
CA GLU A 37 -3.44 9.93 -8.81
C GLU A 37 -4.51 10.33 -7.78
N GLY A 38 -4.06 10.86 -6.64
CA GLY A 38 -4.94 11.19 -5.51
C GLY A 38 -5.26 10.04 -4.56
N ASP A 39 -4.86 8.81 -4.86
CA ASP A 39 -4.98 7.70 -3.90
C ASP A 39 -4.01 7.90 -2.73
N GLU A 40 -4.51 7.73 -1.50
CA GLU A 40 -3.67 7.61 -0.32
C GLU A 40 -3.09 6.21 -0.21
N VAL A 41 -1.80 6.12 0.14
CA VAL A 41 -1.10 4.85 0.38
C VAL A 41 -0.69 4.79 1.84
N ILE A 42 -0.98 3.66 2.49
CA ILE A 42 -0.56 3.41 3.86
C ILE A 42 0.94 3.08 3.85
N THR A 43 1.76 3.95 4.45
CA THR A 43 3.23 3.80 4.48
C THR A 43 3.79 3.54 5.89
N PHE A 44 2.97 3.69 6.93
CA PHE A 44 3.37 3.52 8.33
C PHE A 44 2.43 2.56 9.08
N GLY A 45 2.95 1.85 10.09
CA GLY A 45 2.15 0.90 10.89
C GLY A 45 1.81 -0.42 10.19
N LEU A 46 2.50 -0.74 9.09
CA LEU A 46 2.22 -1.88 8.19
C LEU A 46 2.43 -3.28 8.80
N TYR A 47 2.94 -3.40 10.03
CA TYR A 47 3.19 -4.71 10.64
C TYR A 47 1.86 -5.47 10.85
N GLY A 48 1.65 -6.53 10.07
CA GLY A 48 0.51 -7.44 10.23
C GLY A 48 -0.76 -7.09 9.45
N LEU A 49 -0.76 -6.06 8.59
CA LEU A 49 -1.91 -5.77 7.74
C LEU A 49 -2.16 -6.89 6.72
N LYS A 50 -3.43 -7.27 6.61
CA LYS A 50 -4.00 -8.15 5.60
C LYS A 50 -5.07 -7.39 4.84
N ASP A 51 -5.49 -7.93 3.70
CA ASP A 51 -6.64 -7.37 3.00
C ASP A 51 -7.89 -7.42 3.92
N GLY A 52 -8.60 -6.30 4.03
CA GLY A 52 -9.74 -6.13 4.94
C GLY A 52 -9.36 -5.87 6.41
N SER A 53 -8.08 -5.73 6.75
CA SER A 53 -7.67 -5.35 8.11
C SER A 53 -8.29 -4.00 8.51
N LYS A 54 -8.85 -3.91 9.72
CA LYS A 54 -9.30 -2.63 10.26
C LYS A 54 -8.12 -1.68 10.45
N ILE A 55 -8.33 -0.43 10.07
CA ILE A 55 -7.37 0.66 10.23
C ILE A 55 -8.04 1.85 10.92
N LYS A 56 -7.22 2.71 11.49
CA LYS A 56 -7.62 4.05 11.90
C LYS A 56 -6.73 5.02 11.16
N ALA A 57 -7.28 5.73 10.18
CA ALA A 57 -6.56 6.79 9.50
C ALA A 57 -6.12 7.83 10.54
N GLN A 58 -4.85 8.21 10.51
CA GLN A 58 -4.38 9.41 11.20
C GLN A 58 -4.65 10.56 10.25
N ASN A 59 -5.66 11.36 10.58
CA ASN A 59 -5.88 12.68 9.97
C ASN A 59 -5.03 13.72 10.71
#